data_AF-A0A963VP45-F1
#
_entry.id   AF-A0A963VP45-F1
#
_cell.length_a   1.000
_cell.length_b   1.000
_cell.length_c   1.000
_cell.angle_alpha   90.00
_cell.angle_beta   90.00
_cell.angle_gamma   90.00
#
_symmetry.space_group_name_H-M   'P 1'
#
loop_
_entity.id
_entity.type
_entity.pdbx_description
1 polymer ?
#
loop_
_entity_poly.entity_id
_entity_poly.type
_entity_poly.pdbx_seq_one_letter_code
_entity_poly.pdbx_strand_id
1 'polypeptide(L)'
;MGTNLRQALYVVVAFGSLIWAWTHGFAWMAAGGNILDLPSFFIDAYQSGSAAAFLTVDILTAWGVFILWVITDAKRIGLGTGWGVGFALLSGLGTCFAFPLYLVKRERFLDAKAQPG
;
A
#
# COMPACT_ATOMS: atom_id res chain seq x y z
N MET A 1 -6.45 19.65 16.08
CA MET A 1 -7.52 18.61 16.02
C MET A 1 -7.66 17.97 14.64
N GLY A 2 -7.65 18.72 13.52
CA GLY A 2 -7.86 18.15 12.17
C GLY A 2 -6.85 17.08 11.71
N THR A 3 -5.56 17.21 12.05
CA THR A 3 -4.50 16.25 11.69
C THR A 3 -4.74 14.87 12.30
N ASN A 4 -5.16 14.81 13.57
CA ASN A 4 -5.39 13.54 14.28
C ASN A 4 -6.58 12.77 13.71
N LEU A 5 -7.66 13.47 13.34
CA LEU A 5 -8.82 12.84 12.71
C LEU A 5 -8.47 12.27 11.33
N ARG A 6 -7.76 13.04 10.49
CA ARG A 6 -7.31 12.56 9.17
C ARG A 6 -6.41 11.34 9.29
N GLN A 7 -5.45 11.35 10.22
CA GLN A 7 -4.58 10.20 10.46
C GLN A 7 -5.35 8.98 10.95
N ALA A 8 -6.34 9.17 11.83
CA ALA A 8 -7.21 8.08 12.28
C ALA A 8 -8.00 7.48 11.11
N LEU A 9 -8.56 8.33 10.23
CA LEU A 9 -9.25 7.87 9.02
C LEU A 9 -8.33 7.05 8.11
N TYR A 10 -7.08 7.49 7.89
CA TYR A 10 -6.12 6.73 7.09
C TYR A 10 -5.80 5.36 7.69
N VAL A 11 -5.64 5.28 9.02
CA VAL A 11 -5.42 4.00 9.71
C VAL A 11 -6.64 3.10 9.56
N VAL A 12 -7.84 3.61 9.81
CA VAL A 12 -9.09 2.84 9.68
C VAL A 12 -9.28 2.33 8.25
N VAL A 13 -9.07 3.19 7.25
CA VAL A 13 -9.16 2.81 5.84
C VAL A 13 -8.10 1.75 5.51
N ALA A 14 -6.85 1.90 5.95
CA ALA A 14 -5.80 0.92 5.68
C ALA A 14 -6.16 -0.48 6.20
N PHE A 15 -6.54 -0.59 7.47
CA PHE A 15 -6.89 -1.88 8.05
C PHE A 15 -8.21 -2.42 7.49
N GLY A 16 -9.21 -1.56 7.27
CA GLY A 16 -10.48 -1.96 6.67
C GLY A 16 -10.30 -2.49 5.25
N SER A 17 -9.51 -1.81 4.42
CA SER A 17 -9.22 -2.25 3.06
C SER A 17 -8.38 -3.52 3.02
N LEU A 18 -7.42 -3.69 3.97
CA LEU A 18 -6.64 -4.91 4.09
C LEU A 18 -7.56 -6.10 4.38
N ILE A 19 -8.39 -6.00 5.43
CA ILE A 19 -9.32 -7.07 5.81
C ILE A 19 -10.24 -7.41 4.63
N TRP A 20 -10.81 -6.39 3.99
CA TRP A 20 -11.71 -6.59 2.86
C TRP A 20 -11.02 -7.29 1.67
N ALA A 21 -9.89 -6.75 1.21
CA ALA A 21 -9.16 -7.31 0.07
C ALA A 21 -8.73 -8.76 0.31
N TRP A 22 -8.29 -9.07 1.53
CA TRP A 22 -7.83 -10.41 1.86
C TRP A 22 -8.96 -11.44 1.94
N THR A 23 -10.23 -11.06 2.13
CA THR A 23 -11.34 -12.01 1.98
C THR A 23 -11.40 -12.60 0.57
N HIS A 24 -11.20 -11.75 -0.45
CA HIS A 24 -11.11 -12.17 -1.85
C HIS A 24 -9.81 -12.94 -2.14
N GLY A 25 -8.69 -12.49 -1.56
CA GLY A 25 -7.40 -13.19 -1.69
C GLY A 25 -7.44 -14.62 -1.15
N PHE A 26 -8.05 -14.83 0.03
CA PHE A 26 -8.24 -16.16 0.59
C PHE A 26 -9.18 -17.03 -0.24
N ALA A 27 -10.27 -16.46 -0.77
CA ALA A 27 -11.17 -17.19 -1.65
C ALA A 27 -10.48 -17.65 -2.95
N TRP A 28 -9.66 -16.78 -3.56
CA TRP A 28 -8.89 -17.13 -4.75
C TRP A 28 -7.81 -18.20 -4.47
N MET A 29 -7.09 -18.10 -3.34
CA MET A 29 -6.14 -19.16 -2.94
C MET A 29 -6.85 -20.49 -2.68
N ALA A 30 -8.03 -20.48 -2.07
CA ALA A 30 -8.84 -21.69 -1.88
C ALA A 30 -9.32 -22.29 -3.21
N ALA A 31 -9.45 -21.49 -4.27
CA ALA A 31 -9.77 -21.94 -5.62
C ALA A 31 -8.54 -22.43 -6.42
N GLY A 32 -7.36 -22.51 -5.79
CA GLY A 32 -6.13 -23.01 -6.41
C GLY A 32 -5.09 -21.94 -6.77
N GLY A 33 -5.37 -20.67 -6.46
CA GLY A 33 -4.42 -19.57 -6.64
C GLY A 33 -3.20 -19.64 -5.71
N ASN A 34 -2.09 -19.03 -6.13
CA ASN A 34 -0.87 -18.94 -5.33
C ASN A 34 -0.44 -17.47 -5.11
N ILE A 35 -0.68 -16.93 -3.92
CA ILE A 35 -0.37 -15.52 -3.62
C ILE A 35 1.13 -15.21 -3.60
N LEU A 36 1.98 -16.23 -3.47
CA LEU A 36 3.44 -16.06 -3.55
C LEU A 36 3.91 -15.90 -5.00
N ASP A 37 3.08 -16.29 -5.96
CA ASP A 37 3.31 -16.09 -7.39
C ASP A 37 2.52 -14.86 -7.87
N LEU A 38 3.05 -13.69 -7.55
CA LEU A 38 2.47 -12.40 -7.96
C LEU A 38 2.14 -12.33 -9.46
N PRO A 39 2.99 -12.81 -10.39
CA PRO A 39 2.63 -12.89 -11.81
C PRO A 39 1.32 -13.62 -12.09
N SER A 40 1.09 -14.81 -11.53
CA SER A 40 -0.17 -15.54 -11.79
C SER A 40 -1.37 -14.82 -11.20
N PHE A 41 -1.24 -14.22 -10.01
CA PHE A 41 -2.30 -13.40 -9.42
C PHE A 41 -2.77 -12.27 -10.37
N PHE A 42 -1.83 -11.51 -10.94
CA PHE A 42 -2.18 -10.41 -11.84
C PHE A 42 -2.67 -10.89 -13.22
N ILE A 43 -2.15 -12.03 -13.72
CA ILE A 43 -2.64 -12.64 -14.97
C ILE A 43 -4.09 -13.10 -14.81
N ASP A 44 -4.42 -13.79 -13.72
CA ASP A 44 -5.79 -14.25 -13.43
C ASP A 44 -6.75 -13.05 -13.30
N ALA A 45 -6.33 -12.00 -12.59
CA ALA A 45 -7.12 -10.78 -12.44
C ALA A 45 -7.35 -10.09 -13.80
N TYR A 46 -6.32 -10.03 -14.66
CA TYR A 46 -6.42 -9.45 -15.98
C TYR A 46 -7.35 -10.26 -16.91
N GLN A 47 -7.35 -11.58 -16.80
CA GLN A 47 -8.18 -12.46 -17.64
C GLN A 47 -9.64 -12.57 -17.18
N SER A 48 -9.97 -12.06 -16.00
CA SER A 48 -11.32 -12.17 -15.41
C SER A 48 -12.39 -11.28 -16.09
N GLY A 49 -11.98 -10.36 -16.98
CA GLY A 49 -12.88 -9.49 -17.74
C GLY A 49 -12.34 -8.08 -17.95
N SER A 50 -12.95 -7.30 -18.85
CA SER A 50 -12.43 -5.97 -19.25
C SER A 50 -12.32 -4.96 -18.10
N ALA A 51 -13.28 -4.96 -17.17
CA ALA A 51 -13.24 -4.08 -16.00
C ALA A 51 -12.12 -4.48 -15.01
N ALA A 52 -11.93 -5.80 -14.80
CA ALA A 52 -10.87 -6.31 -13.94
C ALA A 52 -9.48 -6.06 -14.57
N ALA A 53 -9.35 -6.25 -15.88
CA ALA A 53 -8.15 -5.91 -16.64
C ALA A 53 -7.76 -4.43 -16.49
N PHE A 54 -8.73 -3.51 -16.64
CA PHE A 54 -8.50 -2.08 -16.43
C PHE A 54 -7.96 -1.79 -15.03
N LEU A 55 -8.63 -2.29 -13.98
CA LEU A 55 -8.20 -2.10 -12.59
C LEU A 55 -6.83 -2.72 -12.30
N THR A 56 -6.53 -3.86 -12.93
CA THR A 56 -5.24 -4.55 -12.80
C THR A 56 -4.10 -3.68 -13.34
N VAL A 57 -4.27 -3.11 -14.55
CA VAL A 57 -3.26 -2.22 -15.15
C VAL A 57 -3.12 -0.92 -14.34
N ASP A 58 -4.24 -0.35 -13.91
CA ASP A 58 -4.27 0.88 -13.11
C ASP A 58 -3.51 0.70 -11.79
N ILE A 59 -3.84 -0.35 -11.03
CA ILE A 59 -3.20 -0.61 -9.74
C ILE A 59 -1.75 -1.04 -9.87
N LEU A 60 -1.38 -1.85 -10.88
CA LEU A 60 0.02 -2.25 -11.12
C LEU A 60 0.90 -1.03 -11.39
N THR A 61 0.41 -0.11 -12.22
CA THR A 61 1.13 1.11 -12.57
C THR A 61 1.31 1.99 -11.33
N ALA A 62 0.24 2.25 -10.58
CA ALA A 62 0.30 3.03 -9.35
C ALA A 62 1.21 2.39 -8.30
N TRP A 63 1.15 1.06 -8.15
CA TRP A 63 1.97 0.30 -7.21
C TRP A 63 3.46 0.34 -7.56
N GLY A 64 3.81 0.17 -8.85
CA GLY A 64 5.19 0.28 -9.31
C GLY A 64 5.80 1.65 -9.03
N VAL A 65 5.05 2.72 -9.30
CA VAL A 65 5.48 4.08 -8.97
C VAL A 65 5.60 4.27 -7.45
N PHE A 66 4.64 3.75 -6.68
CA PHE A 66 4.67 3.83 -5.21
C PHE A 66 5.94 3.21 -4.62
N ILE A 67 6.36 2.02 -5.09
CA ILE A 67 7.58 1.34 -4.63
C ILE A 67 8.82 2.24 -4.80
N LEU A 68 8.97 2.87 -5.97
CA LEU A 68 10.10 3.76 -6.24
C LEU A 68 10.01 5.05 -5.42
N TRP A 69 8.81 5.62 -5.32
CA TRP A 69 8.56 6.87 -4.63
C TRP A 69 8.76 6.74 -3.12
N VAL A 70 8.24 5.69 -2.48
CA VAL A 70 8.28 5.54 -1.01
C VAL A 70 9.71 5.41 -0.49
N ILE A 71 10.58 4.74 -1.25
CA ILE A 71 12.01 4.61 -0.92
C ILE A 71 12.72 5.95 -1.05
N THR A 72 12.48 6.66 -2.15
CA THR A 72 13.14 7.95 -2.42
C THR A 72 12.63 9.06 -1.51
N ASP A 73 11.33 9.11 -1.21
CA ASP A 73 10.73 10.07 -0.26
C ASP A 73 11.23 9.82 1.17
N ALA A 74 11.26 8.56 1.64
CA ALA A 74 11.76 8.24 2.98
C ALA A 74 13.22 8.66 3.16
N LYS A 75 14.05 8.48 2.13
CA LYS A 75 15.43 8.97 2.10
C LYS A 75 15.46 10.51 2.09
N ARG A 76 14.67 11.15 1.24
CA ARG A 76 14.64 12.61 1.06
C ARG A 76 14.24 13.36 2.33
N ILE A 77 13.23 12.89 3.06
CA ILE A 77 12.76 13.57 4.28
C ILE A 77 13.68 13.31 5.48
N GLY A 78 14.52 12.27 5.42
CA GLY A 78 15.40 11.83 6.50
C GLY A 78 14.79 10.77 7.42
N LEU A 79 13.67 10.14 7.03
CA LEU A 79 13.07 9.02 7.75
C LEU A 79 13.95 7.75 7.66
N GLY A 80 14.75 7.65 6.59
CA GLY A 80 15.73 6.60 6.37
C GLY A 80 15.26 5.56 5.35
N THR A 81 16.20 5.06 4.54
CA THR A 81 15.92 4.11 3.45
C THR A 81 15.28 2.81 3.94
N GLY A 82 15.62 2.34 5.14
CA GLY A 82 15.05 1.12 5.73
C GLY A 82 13.53 1.20 5.92
N TRP A 83 13.01 2.36 6.32
CA TRP A 83 11.56 2.57 6.41
C TRP A 83 10.90 2.56 5.02
N GLY A 84 11.51 3.22 4.03
CA GLY A 84 11.02 3.21 2.66
C GLY A 84 10.96 1.81 2.07
N VAL A 85 12.03 1.02 2.23
CA VAL A 85 12.06 -0.39 1.81
C VAL A 85 11.02 -1.22 2.58
N GLY A 86 10.86 -0.99 3.88
CA GLY A 86 9.84 -1.67 4.69
C GLY A 86 8.42 -1.43 4.16
N PHE A 87 8.07 -0.19 3.82
CA PHE A 87 6.75 0.12 3.26
C PHE A 87 6.59 -0.37 1.81
N ALA A 88 7.66 -0.40 1.02
CA ALA A 88 7.64 -1.02 -0.30
C ALA A 88 7.33 -2.53 -0.19
N LEU A 89 7.98 -3.25 0.71
CA LEU A 89 7.68 -4.67 0.95
C LEU A 89 6.28 -4.86 1.52
N LEU A 90 5.87 -4.01 2.47
CA LEU A 90 4.53 -4.05 3.07
C LEU A 90 3.42 -3.90 2.02
N SER A 91 3.68 -3.11 0.97
CA SER A 91 2.71 -2.91 -0.11
C SER A 91 2.44 -4.17 -0.94
N GLY A 92 3.28 -5.21 -0.84
CA GLY A 92 2.98 -6.54 -1.38
C GLY A 92 1.79 -7.22 -0.69
N LEU A 93 1.48 -6.87 0.57
CA LEU A 93 0.24 -7.30 1.23
C LEU A 93 -0.99 -6.51 0.76
N GLY A 94 -0.77 -5.37 0.10
CA GLY A 94 -1.82 -4.48 -0.36
C GLY A 94 -1.35 -3.03 -0.38
N THR A 95 -1.33 -2.43 -1.57
CA THR A 95 -1.01 -1.00 -1.74
C THR A 95 -2.00 -0.11 -0.98
N CYS A 96 -3.27 -0.49 -0.95
CA CYS A 96 -4.34 0.19 -0.20
C CYS A 96 -4.09 0.21 1.33
N PHE A 97 -3.29 -0.72 1.85
CA PHE A 97 -2.90 -0.78 3.25
C PHE A 97 -1.59 -0.03 3.52
N ALA A 98 -0.55 -0.29 2.73
CA ALA A 98 0.77 0.28 2.97
C ALA A 98 0.81 1.79 2.71
N PHE A 99 0.10 2.28 1.68
CA PHE A 99 0.13 3.69 1.30
C PHE A 99 -0.42 4.62 2.39
N PRO A 100 -1.64 4.42 2.95
CA PRO A 100 -2.15 5.31 3.99
C PRO A 100 -1.32 5.24 5.28
N LEU A 101 -0.80 4.06 5.64
CA LEU A 101 0.09 3.93 6.80
C LEU A 101 1.40 4.70 6.62
N TYR A 102 1.97 4.67 5.42
CA TYR A 102 3.14 5.48 5.11
C TYR A 102 2.85 6.97 5.24
N LEU A 103 1.70 7.45 4.74
CA LEU A 103 1.29 8.86 4.88
C LEU A 103 1.23 9.28 6.35
N VAL A 104 0.62 8.47 7.22
CA VAL A 104 0.56 8.76 8.66
C VAL A 104 1.95 8.82 9.29
N LYS A 105 2.83 7.86 8.97
CA LYS A 105 4.20 7.84 9.48
C LYS A 105 4.99 9.05 9.02
N ARG A 106 4.86 9.40 7.73
CA ARG A 106 5.48 10.54 7.08
C ARG A 106 5.05 11.85 7.71
N GLU A 107 3.74 12.07 7.89
CA GLU A 107 3.21 13.26 8.54
C GLU A 107 3.76 13.42 9.96
N ARG A 108 3.67 12.37 10.78
CA ARG A 108 4.18 12.41 12.17
C ARG A 108 5.67 12.71 12.24
N PHE A 109 6.45 12.18 11.30
CA PHE A 109 7.89 12.43 11.24
C PHE A 109 8.20 13.88 10.88
N LEU A 110 7.50 14.43 9.88
CA LEU A 110 7.67 15.83 9.47
C LEU A 110 7.22 16.80 10.56
N ASP A 111 6.09 16.52 11.22
CA ASP A 111 5.58 17.33 12.32
C ASP A 111 6.56 17.35 13.51
N ALA A 112 7.12 16.19 13.87
CA ALA A 112 8.13 16.09 14.92
C ALA A 112 9.43 16.85 14.59
N LYS A 113 9.80 16.91 13.30
CA LYS A 113 10.97 17.67 12.83
C LYS A 113 10.71 19.18 12.77
N ALA A 114 9.45 19.58 12.56
CA ALA A 114 9.05 20.98 12.42
C ALA A 114 8.81 21.70 13.76
N GLN A 115 8.62 20.97 14.86
CA GLN A 115 8.53 21.56 16.20
C GLN A 115 9.95 21.87 16.71
N PRO A 116 10.36 23.15 16.82
CA PRO A 116 11.59 23.49 17.52
C PRO A 116 11.37 23.14 19.00
N GLY A 117 12.27 22.34 19.56
CA GLY A 117 12.30 22.05 21.00
C GLY A 117 12.48 23.31 21.84
#